data_AF-A0A1C4BI57-F1
#
_entry.id   AF-A0A1C4BI57-F1
#
_cell.length_a   1.000
_cell.length_b   1.000
_cell.length_c   1.000
_cell.angle_alpha   90.00
_cell.angle_beta   90.00
_cell.angle_gamma   90.00
#
_symmetry.space_group_name_H-M   'P 1'
#
loop_
_entity.id
_entity.type
_entity.pdbx_description
1 polymer ?
#
loop_
_entity_poly.entity_id
_entity_poly.type
_entity_poly.pdbx_seq_one_letter_code
_entity_poly.pdbx_strand_id
1 'polypeptide(L)'
;MDYQHLGKQILELVGGKDNVNSLTHCATRLRFDLFDKSIVDSDAITKLTGVISVVDSGGQFQVVIGNEVQQVYQAISQHLSNKDRGTLKAKKKEGIFSYIISIISTSFTPVIPALTGAGMIKALLAICKLMGVLSPDSHTYYLLDMLADAAFFFMPILLAYGAASKFACNPILAMTIAGALLHPNLGKLMALSQDVTFIGIPVKLADYAGSVLPIIITVWAMSYIEKFAEKFTPSMVKFFIKPMLILLIAGPLALVVIGPFGILLNDLVAQGAGYINRKASWLIPMLMGGLQPFLIITGTAWAMTPIATGQLNRNGSEMINGPGMLASNIAQGAATLCVAIKTKNKNLKQLGYSSGFTALLGITEPSLYGVTLKLKRPLIASMIGGGVAGIYAGMSGLLRYAFVSPGLAGLPAFIGDNPMNIVHALVTCFIALVVTFILTWFMGFDDPLDENDSATTIDAGENLPSSNSPVALDFSGVTLSSPLTGKVIPLSEVKDDVFSQNLIGDGIAIEPSQGKVVAPISGEVISLLESKHAIGIKSDQGIEILIHVGLDTVKLGGQFFTNKVVQGQRINVGDELIEFDLEAIDKAGYMSTTPVIILHSDSYIVENLKKTMVTIGEDLLIVKKSNQGNNHDL
;
A
#
# COMPACT_ATOMS: atom_id res chain seq x y z
N MET A 1 22.55 0.02 29.53
CA MET A 1 21.48 1.02 29.35
C MET A 1 20.43 0.40 28.45
N ASP A 2 19.16 0.36 28.85
CA ASP A 2 18.10 -0.21 28.02
C ASP A 2 17.55 0.87 27.08
N TYR A 3 18.04 0.87 25.83
CA TYR A 3 17.66 1.88 24.83
C TYR A 3 16.21 1.76 24.37
N GLN A 4 15.62 0.57 24.43
CA GLN A 4 14.21 0.35 24.08
C GLN A 4 13.31 0.95 25.15
N HIS A 5 13.63 0.70 26.41
CA HIS A 5 12.91 1.30 27.54
C HIS A 5 13.06 2.82 27.54
N LEU A 6 14.29 3.35 27.37
CA LEU A 6 14.52 4.79 27.33
C LEU A 6 13.81 5.45 26.14
N GLY A 7 13.87 4.85 24.95
CA GLY A 7 13.18 5.37 23.76
C GLY A 7 11.68 5.44 23.96
N LYS A 8 11.08 4.40 24.56
CA LYS A 8 9.65 4.37 24.88
C LYS A 8 9.27 5.46 25.89
N GLN A 9 10.05 5.62 26.96
CA GLN A 9 9.81 6.67 27.97
C GLN A 9 9.92 8.08 27.38
N ILE A 10 10.94 8.34 26.55
CA ILE A 10 11.07 9.64 25.87
C ILE A 10 9.86 9.87 24.95
N LEU A 11 9.42 8.86 24.19
CA LEU A 11 8.26 8.98 23.30
C LEU A 11 6.96 9.25 24.07
N GLU A 12 6.75 8.62 25.22
CA GLU A 12 5.59 8.87 26.08
C GLU A 12 5.60 10.30 26.62
N LEU A 13 6.75 10.78 27.11
CA LEU A 13 6.88 12.10 27.73
C LEU A 13 6.86 13.28 26.73
N VAL A 14 7.11 13.03 25.44
CA VAL A 14 6.92 14.04 24.38
C VAL A 14 5.49 14.08 23.83
N GLY A 15 4.52 13.40 24.46
CA GLY A 15 3.13 13.38 24.01
C GLY A 15 2.77 12.22 23.06
N GLY A 16 3.61 11.18 23.01
CA GLY A 16 3.37 9.98 22.20
C GLY A 16 3.70 10.16 20.72
N LYS A 17 3.48 9.07 19.94
CA LYS A 17 3.71 9.04 18.49
C LYS A 17 2.93 10.12 17.72
N ASP A 18 1.74 10.48 18.23
CA ASP A 18 0.81 11.37 17.55
C ASP A 18 1.23 12.84 17.69
N ASN A 19 2.09 13.17 18.67
CA ASN A 19 2.64 14.51 18.82
C ASN A 19 3.94 14.73 18.04
N VAL A 20 4.53 13.67 17.46
CA VAL A 20 5.81 13.77 16.74
C VAL A 20 5.55 13.91 15.25
N ASN A 21 5.72 15.12 14.70
CA ASN A 21 5.66 15.36 13.26
C ASN A 21 6.87 14.75 12.54
N SER A 22 8.06 15.01 13.07
CA SER A 22 9.28 14.35 12.58
C SER A 22 10.30 14.18 13.70
N LEU A 23 11.08 13.11 13.61
CA LEU A 23 12.20 12.84 14.49
C LEU A 23 13.46 12.74 13.66
N THR A 24 14.47 13.52 14.02
CA THR A 24 15.82 13.41 13.48
C THR A 24 16.83 13.36 14.61
N HIS A 25 18.09 13.08 14.31
CA HIS A 25 19.13 13.10 15.33
C HIS A 25 20.46 13.60 14.75
N CYS A 26 21.30 14.16 15.60
CA CYS A 26 22.70 14.44 15.29
C CYS A 26 23.61 13.48 16.07
N ALA A 27 24.88 13.86 16.31
CA ALA A 27 25.86 13.05 17.04
C ALA A 27 25.47 12.78 18.50
N THR A 28 24.79 13.73 19.15
CA THR A 28 24.54 13.70 20.60
C THR A 28 23.10 14.03 21.01
N ARG A 29 22.24 14.42 20.06
CA ARG A 29 20.89 14.93 20.36
C ARG A 29 19.83 14.34 19.44
N LEU A 30 18.70 13.96 20.02
CA LEU A 30 17.45 13.78 19.31
C LEU A 30 16.84 15.15 19.06
N ARG A 31 16.23 15.34 17.90
CA ARG A 31 15.54 16.56 17.50
C ARG A 31 14.12 16.19 17.11
N PHE A 32 13.19 16.61 17.95
CA PHE A 32 11.79 16.44 17.74
C PHE A 32 11.23 17.71 17.09
N ASP A 33 10.54 17.49 15.98
CA ASP A 33 9.56 18.41 15.46
C ASP A 33 8.19 17.94 15.95
N LEU A 34 7.56 18.76 16.79
CA LEU A 34 6.37 18.38 17.55
C LEU A 34 5.17 19.22 17.11
N PHE A 35 3.99 18.61 17.05
CA PHE A 35 2.75 19.31 16.71
C PHE A 35 2.34 20.27 17.82
N ASP A 36 2.45 19.84 19.08
CA ASP A 36 2.16 20.64 20.26
C ASP A 36 3.28 20.49 21.30
N LYS A 37 3.98 21.60 21.58
CA LYS A 37 5.04 21.62 22.59
C LYS A 37 4.51 21.70 24.02
N SER A 38 3.26 22.12 24.21
CA SER A 38 2.69 22.35 25.54
C SER A 38 2.45 21.06 26.33
N ILE A 39 2.30 19.93 25.65
CA ILE A 39 2.07 18.62 26.26
C ILE A 39 3.37 17.87 26.61
N VAL A 40 4.54 18.49 26.38
CA VAL A 40 5.84 17.86 26.57
C VAL A 40 6.32 18.03 28.01
N ASP A 41 6.57 16.92 28.72
CA ASP A 41 7.12 16.95 30.07
C ASP A 41 8.65 16.99 30.06
N SER A 42 9.18 18.19 29.81
CA SER A 42 10.62 18.45 29.69
C SER A 42 11.40 18.13 30.98
N ASP A 43 10.76 18.35 32.14
CA ASP A 43 11.37 18.13 33.45
C ASP A 43 11.47 16.62 33.77
N ALA A 44 10.46 15.84 33.40
CA ALA A 44 10.51 14.39 33.51
C ALA A 44 11.55 13.78 32.56
N ILE A 45 11.63 14.27 31.31
CA ILE A 45 12.62 13.80 30.33
C ILE A 45 14.04 14.04 30.84
N THR A 46 14.31 15.21 31.44
CA THR A 46 15.64 15.54 31.98
C THR A 46 16.05 14.63 33.14
N LYS A 47 15.09 14.03 33.87
CA LYS A 47 15.34 13.10 34.99
C LYS A 47 15.56 11.65 34.54
N LEU A 48 15.32 11.32 33.27
CA LEU A 48 15.52 9.97 32.77
C LEU A 48 17.00 9.58 32.76
N THR A 49 17.29 8.35 33.19
CA THR A 49 18.65 7.82 33.21
C THR A 49 19.26 7.81 31.81
N GLY A 50 20.26 8.68 31.62
CA GLY A 50 21.04 8.95 30.42
C GLY A 50 20.37 9.78 29.32
N VAL A 51 19.40 10.60 29.73
CA VAL A 51 19.26 11.95 29.18
C VAL A 51 20.24 12.87 29.93
N ILE A 52 21.04 13.64 29.20
CA ILE A 52 22.00 14.61 29.72
C ILE A 52 21.31 15.95 29.97
N SER A 53 20.51 16.41 29.00
CA SER A 53 19.72 17.64 29.11
C SER A 53 18.63 17.70 28.05
N VAL A 54 17.65 18.58 28.26
CA VAL A 54 16.66 18.96 27.27
C VAL A 54 16.89 20.42 26.87
N VAL A 55 16.78 20.72 25.57
CA VAL A 55 16.98 22.06 25.02
C VAL A 55 15.83 22.37 24.07
N ASP A 56 15.02 23.36 24.41
CA ASP A 56 13.99 23.92 23.50
C ASP A 56 14.45 25.32 23.06
N SER A 57 15.07 25.39 21.88
CA SER A 57 15.61 26.64 21.35
C SER A 57 15.64 26.63 19.82
N GLY A 58 15.34 27.77 19.19
CA GLY A 58 15.35 27.91 17.73
C GLY A 58 14.25 27.10 17.02
N GLY A 59 13.10 26.87 17.66
CA GLY A 59 11.97 26.19 17.06
C GLY A 59 11.98 24.66 17.18
N GLN A 60 13.09 24.00 17.55
CA GLN A 60 13.17 22.54 17.69
C GLN A 60 13.33 22.10 19.15
N PHE A 61 12.58 21.08 19.56
CA PHE A 61 12.70 20.44 20.87
C PHE A 61 13.79 19.36 20.82
N GLN A 62 14.81 19.45 21.66
CA GLN A 62 15.98 18.57 21.59
C GLN A 62 16.22 17.83 22.90
N VAL A 63 16.45 16.52 22.81
CA VAL A 63 16.85 15.68 23.95
C VAL A 63 18.31 15.27 23.75
N VAL A 64 19.19 15.73 24.63
CA VAL A 64 20.63 15.44 24.60
C VAL A 64 20.87 14.11 25.30
N ILE A 65 21.26 13.08 24.54
CA ILE A 65 21.55 11.73 25.05
C ILE A 65 23.06 11.49 25.16
N GLY A 66 23.85 12.14 24.29
CA GLY A 66 25.27 11.85 24.11
C GLY A 66 25.52 10.81 23.03
N ASN A 67 26.65 10.11 23.09
CA ASN A 67 27.14 9.23 22.01
C ASN A 67 26.24 8.02 21.70
N GLU A 68 25.23 7.76 22.53
CA GLU A 68 24.28 6.65 22.41
C GLU A 68 22.94 7.08 21.79
N VAL A 69 22.89 8.27 21.18
CA VAL A 69 21.67 8.84 20.57
C VAL A 69 21.12 8.00 19.42
N GLN A 70 21.98 7.32 18.65
CA GLN A 70 21.57 6.52 17.48
C GLN A 70 20.68 5.34 17.90
N GLN A 71 21.03 4.70 19.02
CA GLN A 71 20.36 3.52 19.57
C GLN A 71 18.98 3.92 20.11
N VAL A 72 18.90 5.05 20.80
CA VAL A 72 17.64 5.63 21.28
C VAL A 72 16.77 6.09 20.11
N TYR A 73 17.35 6.72 19.09
CA TYR A 73 16.64 7.10 17.87
C TYR A 73 16.06 5.88 17.15
N GLN A 74 16.82 4.79 17.02
CA GLN A 74 16.33 3.55 16.39
C GLN A 74 15.18 2.93 17.19
N ALA A 75 15.28 2.92 18.52
CA ALA A 75 14.19 2.45 19.38
C ALA A 75 12.91 3.28 19.17
N ILE A 76 13.01 4.61 19.15
CA ILE A 76 11.86 5.49 18.93
C ILE A 76 11.33 5.37 17.49
N SER A 77 12.22 5.30 16.49
CA SER A 77 11.85 5.17 15.08
C SER A 77 11.12 3.87 14.77
N GLN A 78 11.43 2.78 15.48
CA GLN A 78 10.68 1.52 15.39
C GLN A 78 9.24 1.69 15.87
N HIS A 79 9.01 2.52 16.89
CA HIS A 79 7.67 2.84 17.38
C HIS A 79 6.92 3.85 16.49
N LEU A 80 7.63 4.80 15.85
CA LEU A 80 7.05 5.78 14.92
C LEU A 80 6.75 5.21 13.53
N SER A 81 7.57 4.28 13.02
CA SER A 81 7.41 3.68 11.68
C SER A 81 6.33 2.59 11.62
N ASN A 82 5.71 2.26 12.76
CA ASN A 82 4.67 1.24 12.84
C ASN A 82 3.29 1.80 12.41
N LYS A 83 3.17 2.15 11.13
CA LYS A 83 1.95 1.81 10.37
C LYS A 83 2.12 0.34 9.96
N ASP A 84 1.40 -0.56 10.61
CA ASP A 84 1.34 -2.01 10.35
C ASP A 84 2.67 -2.77 10.31
N ARG A 85 3.32 -2.92 11.47
CA ARG A 85 4.00 -4.18 11.77
C ARG A 85 3.54 -4.69 13.12
N GLY A 86 2.58 -5.61 13.05
CA GLY A 86 2.18 -6.44 14.15
C GLY A 86 3.40 -7.04 14.86
N THR A 87 3.29 -7.11 16.18
CA THR A 87 4.18 -7.83 17.09
C THR A 87 4.80 -9.06 16.46
N LEU A 88 6.12 -9.21 16.61
CA LEU A 88 6.89 -10.42 16.33
C LEU A 88 6.33 -11.62 17.11
N LYS A 89 5.23 -12.22 16.64
CA LYS A 89 4.89 -13.60 16.94
C LYS A 89 5.82 -14.49 16.12
N ALA A 90 6.30 -15.55 16.77
CA ALA A 90 7.35 -16.46 16.32
C ALA A 90 7.37 -16.69 14.80
N LYS A 91 8.51 -16.38 14.17
CA LYS A 91 8.80 -16.70 12.77
C LYS A 91 8.50 -18.19 12.52
N LYS A 92 7.40 -18.47 11.81
CA LYS A 92 7.35 -19.67 10.97
C LYS A 92 8.58 -19.58 10.06
N LYS A 93 9.40 -20.63 9.98
CA LYS A 93 10.57 -20.67 9.08
C LYS A 93 10.07 -20.46 7.65
N GLU A 94 10.11 -19.21 7.18
CA GLU A 94 9.99 -18.91 5.76
C GLU A 94 11.07 -19.69 5.01
N GLY A 95 10.71 -20.27 3.87
CA GLY A 95 11.71 -20.88 3.00
C GLY A 95 12.77 -19.85 2.60
N ILE A 96 14.01 -20.29 2.39
CA ILE A 96 15.12 -19.40 1.96
C ILE A 96 14.73 -18.61 0.71
N PHE A 97 13.99 -19.25 -0.21
CA PHE A 97 13.49 -18.63 -1.42
C PHE A 97 12.48 -17.49 -1.16
N SER A 98 11.48 -17.70 -0.29
CA SER A 98 10.51 -16.65 0.04
C SER A 98 11.16 -15.49 0.78
N TYR A 99 12.18 -15.75 1.59
CA TYR A 99 12.95 -14.71 2.27
C TYR A 99 13.75 -13.84 1.28
N ILE A 100 14.42 -14.45 0.29
CA ILE A 100 15.14 -13.72 -0.77
C ILE A 100 14.16 -12.83 -1.55
N ILE A 101 13.00 -13.37 -1.93
CA ILE A 101 12.01 -12.59 -2.67
C ILE A 101 11.46 -11.44 -1.81
N SER A 102 11.24 -11.66 -0.51
CA SER A 102 10.85 -10.61 0.42
C SER A 102 11.87 -9.47 0.47
N ILE A 103 13.18 -9.79 0.44
CA ILE A 103 14.24 -8.78 0.39
C ILE A 103 14.14 -7.95 -0.89
N ILE A 104 14.05 -8.60 -2.05
CA ILE A 104 13.95 -7.90 -3.34
C ILE A 104 12.72 -7.00 -3.34
N SER A 105 11.55 -7.55 -3.04
CA SER A 105 10.27 -6.83 -3.10
C SER A 105 10.22 -5.64 -2.14
N THR A 106 10.70 -5.80 -0.90
CA THR A 106 10.76 -4.70 0.07
C THR A 106 11.74 -3.61 -0.37
N SER A 107 12.85 -3.99 -1.02
CA SER A 107 13.86 -3.01 -1.49
C SER A 107 13.36 -2.17 -2.66
N PHE A 108 12.48 -2.71 -3.50
CA PHE A 108 11.90 -1.99 -4.63
C PHE A 108 10.74 -1.06 -4.25
N THR A 109 10.03 -1.34 -3.14
CA THR A 109 8.80 -0.61 -2.79
C THR A 109 9.01 0.93 -2.75
N PRO A 110 10.05 1.48 -2.10
CA PRO A 110 10.29 2.93 -2.08
C PRO A 110 10.68 3.51 -3.45
N VAL A 111 11.12 2.67 -4.39
CA VAL A 111 11.68 3.05 -5.69
C VAL A 111 10.60 3.12 -6.78
N ILE A 112 9.45 2.47 -6.57
CA ILE A 112 8.34 2.38 -7.54
C ILE A 112 7.88 3.75 -8.07
N PRO A 113 7.63 4.79 -7.24
CA PRO A 113 7.16 6.07 -7.75
C PRO A 113 8.12 6.71 -8.75
N ALA A 114 9.43 6.64 -8.47
CA ALA A 114 10.47 7.19 -9.36
C ALA A 114 10.52 6.44 -10.70
N LEU A 115 10.50 5.10 -10.67
CA LEU A 115 10.51 4.29 -11.90
C LEU A 115 9.25 4.48 -12.73
N THR A 116 8.10 4.65 -12.08
CA THR A 116 6.82 4.87 -12.76
C THR A 116 6.82 6.23 -13.47
N GLY A 117 7.19 7.30 -12.77
CA GLY A 117 7.28 8.64 -13.37
C GLY A 117 8.27 8.69 -14.55
N ALA A 118 9.47 8.13 -14.34
CA ALA A 118 10.49 7.97 -15.37
C ALA A 118 9.99 7.20 -16.60
N GLY A 119 9.36 6.04 -16.38
CA GLY A 119 8.77 5.25 -17.44
C GLY A 119 7.68 5.98 -18.23
N MET A 120 6.80 6.74 -17.55
CA MET A 120 5.74 7.51 -18.21
C MET A 120 6.29 8.64 -19.08
N ILE A 121 7.39 9.29 -18.68
CA ILE A 121 8.07 10.27 -19.52
C ILE A 121 8.65 9.58 -20.76
N LYS A 122 9.32 8.43 -20.61
CA LYS A 122 9.82 7.66 -21.78
C LYS A 122 8.69 7.24 -22.73
N ALA A 123 7.55 6.83 -22.19
CA ALA A 123 6.35 6.50 -22.97
C ALA A 123 5.82 7.70 -23.77
N LEU A 124 5.74 8.89 -23.14
CA LEU A 124 5.34 10.13 -23.82
C LEU A 124 6.32 10.49 -24.93
N LEU A 125 7.63 10.42 -24.66
CA LEU A 125 8.66 10.70 -25.66
C LEU A 125 8.58 9.74 -26.86
N ALA A 126 8.30 8.46 -26.62
CA ALA A 126 8.09 7.49 -27.69
C ALA A 126 6.90 7.87 -28.59
N ILE A 127 5.78 8.33 -28.02
CA ILE A 127 4.63 8.85 -28.79
C ILE A 127 5.04 10.09 -29.59
N CYS A 128 5.67 11.07 -28.95
CA CYS A 128 6.08 12.31 -29.61
C CYS A 128 7.06 12.06 -30.77
N LYS A 129 7.98 11.10 -30.59
CA LYS A 129 8.89 10.62 -31.65
C LYS A 129 8.11 9.99 -32.80
N LEU A 130 7.17 9.10 -32.49
CA LEU A 130 6.37 8.40 -33.51
C LEU A 130 5.44 9.33 -34.31
N MET A 131 4.86 10.34 -33.65
CA MET A 131 4.02 11.36 -34.30
C MET A 131 4.82 12.41 -35.08
N GLY A 132 6.16 12.38 -35.02
CA GLY A 132 7.02 13.40 -35.63
C GLY A 132 6.95 14.77 -34.94
N VAL A 133 6.36 14.85 -33.73
CA VAL A 133 6.25 16.09 -32.94
C VAL A 133 7.60 16.48 -32.35
N LEU A 134 8.43 15.49 -31.99
CA LEU A 134 9.73 15.71 -31.37
C LEU A 134 10.82 14.87 -32.04
N SER A 135 11.85 15.54 -32.57
CA SER A 135 13.02 14.86 -33.14
C SER A 135 13.89 14.27 -32.03
N PRO A 136 14.39 13.03 -32.17
CA PRO A 136 15.39 12.44 -31.26
C PRO A 136 16.66 13.28 -31.13
N ASP A 137 17.03 14.03 -32.18
CA ASP A 137 18.23 14.87 -32.20
C ASP A 137 18.00 16.23 -31.53
N SER A 138 16.76 16.53 -31.13
CA SER A 138 16.46 17.80 -30.46
C SER A 138 17.00 17.78 -29.02
N HIS A 139 17.55 18.92 -28.57
CA HIS A 139 17.97 19.08 -27.18
C HIS A 139 16.81 18.86 -26.19
N THR A 140 15.58 19.20 -26.58
CA THR A 140 14.37 18.95 -25.78
C THR A 140 14.16 17.45 -25.56
N TYR A 141 14.24 16.65 -26.62
CA TYR A 141 14.16 15.19 -26.49
C TYR A 141 15.28 14.67 -25.59
N TYR A 142 16.52 15.09 -25.84
CA TYR A 142 17.69 14.64 -25.08
C TYR A 142 17.56 14.94 -23.57
N LEU A 143 17.15 16.16 -23.19
CA LEU A 143 16.99 16.54 -21.78
C LEU A 143 15.84 15.80 -21.09
N LEU A 144 14.72 15.59 -21.79
CA LEU A 144 13.58 14.84 -21.24
C LEU A 144 13.91 13.35 -21.12
N ASP A 145 14.62 12.77 -22.08
CA ASP A 145 15.06 11.38 -22.03
C ASP A 145 16.10 11.18 -20.92
N MET A 146 17.05 12.11 -20.75
CA MET A 146 17.99 12.09 -19.63
C MET A 146 17.28 12.13 -18.27
N LEU A 147 16.26 13.00 -18.12
CA LEU A 147 15.46 13.06 -16.89
C LEU A 147 14.73 11.75 -16.63
N ALA A 148 14.15 11.16 -17.69
CA ALA A 148 13.46 9.90 -17.63
C ALA A 148 14.41 8.71 -17.37
N ASP A 149 15.66 8.80 -17.81
CA ASP A 149 16.66 7.76 -17.62
C ASP A 149 17.28 7.78 -16.22
N ALA A 150 17.29 8.93 -15.54
CA ALA A 150 17.93 9.11 -14.24
C ALA A 150 17.51 8.06 -13.18
N ALA A 151 16.22 7.73 -13.10
CA ALA A 151 15.73 6.72 -12.14
C ALA A 151 16.23 5.30 -12.45
N PHE A 152 16.47 4.99 -13.73
CA PHE A 152 17.03 3.72 -14.17
C PHE A 152 18.54 3.68 -13.97
N PHE A 153 19.24 4.75 -14.35
CA PHE A 153 20.68 4.87 -14.18
C PHE A 153 21.09 4.79 -12.71
N PHE A 154 20.45 5.57 -11.84
CA PHE A 154 20.72 5.63 -10.40
C PHE A 154 19.95 4.57 -9.58
N MET A 155 19.40 3.55 -10.23
CA MET A 155 18.70 2.44 -9.57
C MET A 155 19.48 1.81 -8.40
N PRO A 156 20.82 1.61 -8.48
CA PRO A 156 21.58 1.13 -7.34
C PRO A 156 21.43 2.00 -6.09
N ILE A 157 21.43 3.33 -6.24
CA ILE A 157 21.29 4.28 -5.12
C ILE A 157 19.89 4.18 -4.53
N LEU A 158 18.85 4.19 -5.37
CA LEU A 158 17.47 4.07 -4.93
C LEU A 158 17.22 2.75 -4.18
N LEU A 159 17.77 1.64 -4.69
CA LEU A 159 17.68 0.34 -4.05
C LEU A 159 18.51 0.23 -2.78
N ALA A 160 19.63 0.94 -2.68
CA ALA A 160 20.42 0.97 -1.44
C ALA A 160 19.60 1.51 -0.27
N TYR A 161 18.77 2.55 -0.52
CA TYR A 161 17.85 3.08 0.47
C TYR A 161 16.80 2.04 0.91
N GLY A 162 16.14 1.38 -0.06
CA GLY A 162 15.15 0.35 0.23
C GLY A 162 15.74 -0.87 0.95
N ALA A 163 16.90 -1.33 0.51
CA ALA A 163 17.62 -2.44 1.13
C ALA A 163 18.09 -2.09 2.55
N ALA A 164 18.58 -0.86 2.78
CA ALA A 164 18.99 -0.41 4.11
C ALA A 164 17.81 -0.39 5.09
N SER A 165 16.64 0.03 4.61
CA SER A 165 15.39 -0.02 5.37
C SER A 165 14.97 -1.47 5.73
N LYS A 166 15.23 -2.43 4.83
CA LYS A 166 14.97 -3.87 5.08
C LYS A 166 15.95 -4.49 6.07
N PHE A 167 17.25 -4.19 5.94
CA PHE A 167 18.32 -4.75 6.77
C PHE A 167 18.59 -3.97 8.06
N ALA A 168 17.86 -2.86 8.27
CA ALA A 168 18.01 -1.96 9.42
C ALA A 168 19.44 -1.39 9.53
N CYS A 169 19.97 -0.89 8.41
CA CYS A 169 21.27 -0.23 8.31
C CYS A 169 21.10 1.27 8.05
N ASN A 170 22.17 2.04 8.22
CA ASN A 170 22.14 3.47 7.89
C ASN A 170 21.89 3.70 6.38
N PRO A 171 20.75 4.31 5.97
CA PRO A 171 20.41 4.47 4.55
C PRO A 171 21.35 5.40 3.80
N ILE A 172 21.86 6.46 4.46
CA ILE A 172 22.77 7.41 3.85
C ILE A 172 24.10 6.72 3.50
N LEU A 173 24.67 5.95 4.43
CA LEU A 173 25.90 5.20 4.17
C LEU A 173 25.72 4.14 3.07
N ALA A 174 24.58 3.46 3.04
CA ALA A 174 24.24 2.52 1.98
C ALA A 174 24.19 3.20 0.60
N MET A 175 23.51 4.35 0.51
CA MET A 175 23.48 5.16 -0.71
C MET A 175 24.85 5.70 -1.10
N THR A 176 25.71 6.06 -0.14
CA THR A 176 27.09 6.47 -0.41
C THR A 176 27.90 5.34 -1.04
N ILE A 177 27.75 4.09 -0.56
CA ILE A 177 28.42 2.93 -1.16
C ILE A 177 27.90 2.69 -2.59
N ALA A 178 26.59 2.81 -2.83
CA ALA A 178 26.04 2.77 -4.18
C ALA A 178 26.60 3.87 -5.08
N GLY A 179 26.75 5.09 -4.56
CA GLY A 179 27.39 6.20 -5.25
C GLY A 179 28.85 5.92 -5.61
N ALA A 180 29.58 5.20 -4.76
CA ALA A 180 30.95 4.77 -5.06
C ALA A 180 30.99 3.78 -6.25
N LEU A 181 30.02 2.88 -6.36
CA LEU A 181 29.88 1.98 -7.51
C LEU A 181 29.56 2.72 -8.82
N LEU A 182 28.91 3.88 -8.73
CA LEU A 182 28.54 4.73 -9.88
C LEU A 182 29.50 5.90 -10.09
N HIS A 183 30.61 5.96 -9.35
CA HIS A 183 31.46 7.13 -9.38
C HIS A 183 32.15 7.30 -10.75
N PRO A 184 32.18 8.51 -11.35
CA PRO A 184 32.75 8.73 -12.70
C PRO A 184 34.21 8.28 -12.86
N ASN A 185 34.99 8.29 -11.77
CA ASN A 185 36.37 7.78 -11.78
C ASN A 185 36.45 6.29 -12.11
N LEU A 186 35.43 5.49 -11.79
CA LEU A 186 35.36 4.09 -12.19
C LEU A 186 35.25 3.96 -13.71
N GLY A 187 34.42 4.81 -14.33
CA GLY A 187 34.32 4.92 -15.80
C GLY A 187 35.64 5.32 -16.46
N LYS A 188 36.36 6.28 -15.87
CA LYS A 188 37.70 6.67 -16.35
C LYS A 188 38.70 5.53 -16.26
N LEU A 189 38.69 4.76 -15.17
CA LEU A 189 39.55 3.58 -15.01
C LEU A 189 39.22 2.50 -16.06
N MET A 190 37.93 2.28 -16.35
CA MET A 190 37.52 1.36 -17.43
C MET A 190 38.02 1.81 -18.80
N ALA A 191 37.99 3.11 -19.10
CA ALA A 191 38.46 3.65 -20.36
C ALA A 191 39.97 3.48 -20.58
N LEU A 192 40.76 3.44 -19.51
CA LEU A 192 42.21 3.23 -19.59
C LEU A 192 42.59 1.79 -19.97
N SER A 193 41.67 0.83 -19.88
CA SER A 193 41.89 -0.60 -20.23
C SER A 193 43.12 -1.23 -19.56
N GLN A 194 43.47 -0.78 -18.35
CA GLN A 194 44.58 -1.31 -17.55
C GLN A 194 44.07 -2.17 -16.39
N ASP A 195 44.89 -3.12 -15.95
CA ASP A 195 44.61 -3.92 -14.76
C ASP A 195 44.63 -3.03 -13.52
N VAL A 196 43.46 -2.88 -12.88
CA VAL A 196 43.31 -2.14 -11.63
C VAL A 196 43.45 -3.09 -10.45
N THR A 197 44.25 -2.70 -9.47
CA THR A 197 44.41 -3.45 -8.22
C THR A 197 44.03 -2.60 -7.02
N PHE A 198 43.46 -3.24 -6.00
CA PHE A 198 43.20 -2.68 -4.69
C PHE A 198 44.04 -3.45 -3.67
N ILE A 199 45.09 -2.81 -3.12
CA ILE A 199 46.03 -3.45 -2.18
C ILE A 199 46.60 -4.76 -2.76
N GLY A 200 46.97 -4.75 -4.05
CA GLY A 200 47.49 -5.91 -4.76
C GLY A 200 46.44 -6.95 -5.19
N ILE A 201 45.17 -6.78 -4.83
CA ILE A 201 44.07 -7.66 -5.28
C ILE A 201 43.51 -7.12 -6.60
N PRO A 202 43.44 -7.93 -7.67
CA PRO A 202 42.87 -7.50 -8.93
C PRO A 202 41.38 -7.15 -8.79
N VAL A 203 40.98 -6.01 -9.35
CA VAL A 203 39.61 -5.51 -9.34
C VAL A 203 39.05 -5.62 -10.74
N LYS A 204 38.02 -6.44 -10.91
CA LYS A 204 37.29 -6.51 -12.18
C LYS A 204 36.36 -5.29 -12.27
N LEU A 205 36.80 -4.29 -13.01
CA LEU A 205 35.97 -3.12 -13.29
C LEU A 205 34.75 -3.54 -14.11
N ALA A 206 33.62 -2.93 -13.80
CA ALA A 206 32.37 -3.16 -14.50
C ALA A 206 31.46 -1.95 -14.38
N ASP A 207 30.51 -1.84 -15.31
CA ASP A 207 29.46 -0.83 -15.22
C ASP A 207 28.37 -1.31 -14.26
N TYR A 208 28.12 -0.50 -13.24
CA TYR A 208 27.11 -0.75 -12.22
C TYR A 208 25.84 0.07 -12.44
N ALA A 209 25.78 0.92 -13.48
CA ALA A 209 24.60 1.70 -13.82
C ALA A 209 23.40 0.77 -14.00
N GLY A 210 22.30 1.10 -13.30
CA GLY A 210 21.08 0.31 -13.35
C GLY A 210 21.18 -1.12 -12.80
N SER A 211 22.26 -1.47 -12.10
CA SER A 211 22.41 -2.78 -11.47
C SER A 211 21.57 -2.91 -10.19
N VAL A 212 21.13 -4.13 -9.89
CA VAL A 212 20.22 -4.39 -8.75
C VAL A 212 20.84 -5.32 -7.72
N LEU A 213 21.25 -6.51 -8.15
CA LEU A 213 21.78 -7.54 -7.25
C LEU A 213 23.05 -7.11 -6.49
N PRO A 214 24.06 -6.49 -7.14
CA PRO A 214 25.28 -6.08 -6.45
C PRO A 214 25.04 -5.19 -5.23
N ILE A 215 24.14 -4.21 -5.34
CA ILE A 215 23.90 -3.28 -4.24
C ILE A 215 23.09 -3.92 -3.11
N ILE A 216 22.08 -4.75 -3.42
CA ILE A 216 21.29 -5.44 -2.39
C ILE A 216 22.19 -6.36 -1.55
N ILE A 217 23.08 -7.11 -2.20
CA ILE A 217 24.06 -7.99 -1.52
C ILE A 217 25.07 -7.16 -0.72
N THR A 218 25.52 -6.03 -1.27
CA THR A 218 26.42 -5.10 -0.58
C THR A 218 25.79 -4.54 0.69
N VAL A 219 24.53 -4.09 0.65
CA VAL A 219 23.85 -3.56 1.84
C VAL A 219 23.53 -4.66 2.85
N TRP A 220 23.24 -5.88 2.39
CA TRP A 220 23.14 -7.03 3.27
C TRP A 220 24.46 -7.31 4.00
N ALA A 221 25.60 -7.30 3.31
CA ALA A 221 26.91 -7.43 3.94
C ALA A 221 27.23 -6.26 4.89
N MET A 222 26.91 -5.03 4.47
CA MET A 222 27.02 -3.82 5.28
C MET A 222 26.25 -3.94 6.61
N SER A 223 25.13 -4.67 6.65
CA SER A 223 24.38 -4.90 7.90
C SER A 223 25.17 -5.62 8.98
N TYR A 224 26.10 -6.50 8.59
CA TYR A 224 27.01 -7.17 9.52
C TYR A 224 28.20 -6.28 9.86
N ILE A 225 28.72 -5.55 8.86
CA ILE A 225 29.83 -4.60 9.03
C ILE A 225 29.44 -3.47 9.99
N GLU A 226 28.21 -2.95 9.90
CA GLU A 226 27.71 -1.91 10.78
C GLU A 226 27.61 -2.39 12.24
N LYS A 227 27.14 -3.62 12.47
CA LYS A 227 27.12 -4.24 13.81
C LYS A 227 28.53 -4.45 14.36
N PHE A 228 29.47 -4.85 13.49
CA PHE A 228 30.87 -4.97 13.85
C PHE A 228 31.48 -3.61 14.22
N ALA A 229 31.31 -2.60 13.38
CA ALA A 229 31.80 -1.24 13.64
C ALA A 229 31.19 -0.67 14.94
N GLU A 230 29.91 -0.93 15.20
CA GLU A 230 29.24 -0.55 16.45
C GLU A 230 29.90 -1.20 17.68
N LYS A 231 30.22 -2.50 17.60
CA LYS A 231 30.80 -3.26 18.71
C LYS A 231 32.25 -2.87 19.03
N PHE A 232 33.05 -2.57 18.01
CA PHE A 232 34.48 -2.32 18.17
C PHE A 232 34.86 -0.86 18.38
N THR A 233 33.90 0.06 18.20
CA THR A 233 34.20 1.50 18.29
C THR A 233 33.86 2.06 19.68
N PRO A 234 34.84 2.63 20.41
CA PRO A 234 34.60 3.28 21.69
C PRO A 234 33.63 4.46 21.56
N SER A 235 32.72 4.65 22.54
CA SER A 235 31.66 5.67 22.47
C SER A 235 32.19 7.09 22.19
N MET A 236 33.33 7.48 22.76
CA MET A 236 33.95 8.81 22.56
C MET A 236 34.29 9.13 21.10
N VAL A 237 34.59 8.10 20.31
CA VAL A 237 35.05 8.24 18.91
C VAL A 237 34.05 7.66 17.90
N LYS A 238 32.92 7.15 18.40
CA LYS A 238 31.92 6.41 17.63
C LYS A 238 31.35 7.20 16.47
N PHE A 239 31.13 8.49 16.66
CA PHE A 239 30.59 9.38 15.65
C PHE A 239 31.40 9.39 14.34
N PHE A 240 32.73 9.33 14.42
CA PHE A 240 33.60 9.40 13.24
C PHE A 240 34.17 8.05 12.82
N ILE A 241 34.57 7.20 13.78
CA ILE A 241 35.19 5.91 13.46
C ILE A 241 34.16 4.92 12.91
N LYS A 242 32.91 4.90 13.42
CA LYS A 242 31.91 3.94 12.93
C LYS A 242 31.59 4.15 11.43
N PRO A 243 31.20 5.35 10.95
CA PRO A 243 30.97 5.57 9.52
C PRO A 243 32.22 5.31 8.68
N MET A 244 33.40 5.70 9.16
CA MET A 244 34.67 5.44 8.48
C MET A 244 34.92 3.94 8.29
N LEU A 245 34.78 3.13 9.34
CA LEU A 245 34.96 1.68 9.26
C LEU A 245 33.96 1.03 8.30
N ILE A 246 32.70 1.48 8.34
CA ILE A 246 31.67 0.99 7.43
C ILE A 246 32.09 1.25 5.98
N LEU A 247 32.48 2.48 5.62
CA LEU A 247 32.89 2.80 4.26
C LEU A 247 34.20 2.10 3.85
N LEU A 248 35.18 2.04 4.76
CA LEU A 248 36.49 1.44 4.51
C LEU A 248 36.42 -0.08 4.32
N ILE A 249 35.44 -0.76 4.92
CA ILE A 249 35.26 -2.21 4.77
C ILE A 249 34.25 -2.49 3.66
N ALA A 250 33.06 -1.87 3.70
CA ALA A 250 31.98 -2.18 2.77
C ALA A 250 32.25 -1.65 1.36
N GLY A 251 32.91 -0.50 1.20
CA GLY A 251 33.23 0.08 -0.11
C GLY A 251 34.17 -0.81 -0.94
N PRO A 252 35.36 -1.18 -0.43
CA PRO A 252 36.24 -2.13 -1.11
C PRO A 252 35.61 -3.50 -1.30
N LEU A 253 34.87 -4.01 -0.31
CA LEU A 253 34.16 -5.28 -0.45
C LEU A 253 33.14 -5.23 -1.61
N ALA A 254 32.44 -4.10 -1.75
CA ALA A 254 31.51 -3.86 -2.85
C ALA A 254 32.21 -3.86 -4.21
N LEU A 255 33.38 -3.21 -4.34
CA LEU A 255 34.08 -3.09 -5.62
C LEU A 255 34.88 -4.34 -6.01
N VAL A 256 35.55 -4.98 -5.05
CA VAL A 256 36.50 -6.07 -5.31
C VAL A 256 35.80 -7.42 -5.41
N VAL A 257 34.79 -7.66 -4.57
CA VAL A 257 34.17 -8.98 -4.41
C VAL A 257 32.72 -8.97 -4.87
N ILE A 258 31.88 -8.18 -4.21
CA ILE A 258 30.42 -8.27 -4.38
C ILE A 258 29.97 -7.74 -5.74
N GLY A 259 30.61 -6.69 -6.24
CA GLY A 259 30.32 -6.08 -7.53
C GLY A 259 30.52 -7.07 -8.68
N PRO A 260 31.73 -7.60 -8.88
CA PRO A 260 32.01 -8.60 -9.91
C PRO A 260 31.15 -9.86 -9.75
N PHE A 261 30.95 -10.32 -8.51
CA PHE A 261 30.11 -11.49 -8.23
C PHE A 261 28.64 -11.23 -8.56
N GLY A 262 28.10 -10.08 -8.18
CA GLY A 262 26.72 -9.70 -8.42
C GLY A 262 26.43 -9.50 -9.91
N ILE A 263 27.41 -9.00 -10.68
CA ILE A 263 27.31 -8.92 -12.14
C ILE A 263 27.37 -10.31 -12.77
N LEU A 264 28.27 -11.19 -12.32
CA LEU A 264 28.30 -12.58 -12.79
C LEU A 264 26.96 -13.28 -12.54
N LEU A 265 26.35 -13.06 -11.36
CA LEU A 265 25.04 -13.60 -11.03
C LEU A 265 23.96 -13.04 -11.96
N ASN A 266 23.98 -11.73 -12.22
CA ASN A 266 23.06 -11.09 -13.15
C ASN A 266 23.21 -11.62 -14.59
N ASP A 267 24.46 -11.82 -15.04
CA ASP A 267 24.80 -12.39 -16.35
C ASP A 267 24.28 -13.83 -16.46
N LEU A 268 24.47 -14.64 -15.42
CA LEU A 268 24.02 -16.02 -15.38
C LEU A 268 22.50 -16.11 -15.51
N VAL A 269 21.78 -15.26 -14.77
CA VAL A 269 20.31 -15.21 -14.82
C VAL A 269 19.84 -14.73 -16.21
N ALA A 270 20.45 -13.68 -16.75
CA ALA A 270 20.12 -13.17 -18.09
C ALA A 270 20.41 -14.20 -19.19
N GLN A 271 21.54 -14.92 -19.10
CA GLN A 271 21.91 -15.98 -20.03
C GLN A 271 20.95 -17.18 -19.93
N GLY A 272 20.55 -17.56 -18.71
CA GLY A 272 19.56 -18.61 -18.48
C GLY A 272 18.21 -18.26 -19.10
N ALA A 273 17.71 -17.05 -18.85
CA ALA A 273 16.48 -16.58 -19.46
C ALA A 273 16.59 -16.48 -21.00
N GLY A 274 17.73 -16.00 -21.52
CA GLY A 274 18.00 -15.98 -22.96
C GLY A 274 18.09 -17.38 -23.59
N TYR A 275 18.62 -18.37 -22.86
CA TYR A 275 18.65 -19.76 -23.30
C TYR A 275 17.25 -20.36 -23.42
N ILE A 276 16.40 -20.14 -22.40
CA ILE A 276 14.99 -20.53 -22.45
C ILE A 276 14.32 -19.84 -23.62
N ASN A 277 14.53 -18.54 -23.81
CA ASN A 277 13.90 -17.79 -24.89
C ASN A 277 14.29 -18.31 -26.29
N ARG A 278 15.54 -18.70 -26.51
CA ARG A 278 15.97 -19.28 -27.80
C ARG A 278 15.30 -20.63 -28.10
N LYS A 279 14.93 -21.40 -27.07
CA LYS A 279 14.30 -22.72 -27.24
C LYS A 279 12.77 -22.68 -27.17
N ALA A 280 12.23 -21.79 -26.36
CA ALA A 280 10.82 -21.69 -26.01
C ALA A 280 10.50 -20.22 -25.64
N SER A 281 10.51 -19.34 -26.64
CA SER A 281 10.24 -17.91 -26.46
C SER A 281 8.85 -17.62 -25.88
N TRP A 282 7.91 -18.55 -26.07
CA TRP A 282 6.56 -18.50 -25.51
C TRP A 282 6.49 -18.82 -24.01
N LEU A 283 7.47 -19.56 -23.45
CA LEU A 283 7.35 -20.14 -22.11
C LEU A 283 7.33 -19.08 -21.01
N ILE A 284 8.28 -18.15 -21.04
CA ILE A 284 8.42 -17.13 -20.00
C ILE A 284 7.22 -16.16 -20.03
N PRO A 285 6.83 -15.56 -21.18
CA PRO A 285 5.66 -14.70 -21.25
C PRO A 285 4.35 -15.42 -20.93
N MET A 286 4.20 -16.71 -21.27
CA MET A 286 3.05 -17.53 -20.85
C MET A 286 2.99 -17.68 -19.33
N LEU A 287 4.11 -18.04 -18.69
CA LEU A 287 4.16 -18.19 -17.23
C LEU A 287 3.90 -16.87 -16.52
N MET A 288 4.47 -15.77 -17.01
CA MET A 288 4.18 -14.44 -16.50
C MET A 288 2.70 -14.10 -16.70
N GLY A 289 2.18 -14.22 -17.92
CA GLY A 289 0.77 -13.95 -18.23
C GLY A 289 -0.21 -14.71 -17.35
N GLY A 290 0.05 -15.99 -17.10
CA GLY A 290 -0.85 -16.85 -16.33
C GLY A 290 -0.65 -16.84 -14.83
N LEU A 291 0.58 -16.69 -14.33
CA LEU A 291 0.87 -16.76 -12.89
C LEU A 291 0.96 -15.39 -12.22
N GLN A 292 0.99 -14.28 -12.97
CA GLN A 292 1.09 -12.94 -12.41
C GLN A 292 0.10 -12.66 -11.26
N PRO A 293 -1.19 -13.05 -11.31
CA PRO A 293 -2.11 -12.79 -10.20
C PRO A 293 -1.61 -13.40 -8.88
N PHE A 294 -1.07 -14.62 -8.91
CA PHE A 294 -0.45 -15.24 -7.73
C PHE A 294 0.84 -14.55 -7.31
N LEU A 295 1.64 -14.11 -8.29
CA LEU A 295 2.87 -13.38 -8.00
C LEU A 295 2.58 -12.02 -7.34
N ILE A 296 1.48 -11.37 -7.69
CA ILE A 296 1.02 -10.13 -7.04
C ILE A 296 0.57 -10.41 -5.59
N ILE A 297 -0.27 -11.44 -5.38
CA ILE A 297 -0.73 -11.83 -4.03
C ILE A 297 0.44 -12.13 -3.09
N THR A 298 1.45 -12.82 -3.59
CA THR A 298 2.63 -13.22 -2.82
C THR A 298 3.70 -12.12 -2.76
N GLY A 299 3.49 -10.99 -3.43
CA GLY A 299 4.47 -9.91 -3.58
C GLY A 299 5.68 -10.26 -4.45
N THR A 300 5.73 -11.48 -5.00
CA THR A 300 6.86 -12.03 -5.75
C THR A 300 6.94 -11.54 -7.20
N ALA A 301 5.90 -10.85 -7.70
CA ALA A 301 5.89 -10.22 -9.03
C ALA A 301 7.10 -9.30 -9.25
N TRP A 302 7.53 -8.62 -8.18
CA TRP A 302 8.67 -7.71 -8.21
C TRP A 302 10.02 -8.42 -8.26
N ALA A 303 10.09 -9.73 -7.97
CA ALA A 303 11.32 -10.51 -8.03
C ALA A 303 11.90 -10.61 -9.45
N MET A 304 11.06 -10.44 -10.49
CA MET A 304 11.47 -10.46 -11.89
C MET A 304 11.97 -9.09 -12.39
N THR A 305 11.74 -8.03 -11.61
CA THR A 305 12.14 -6.65 -11.95
C THR A 305 13.64 -6.52 -12.22
N PRO A 306 14.56 -7.06 -11.39
CA PRO A 306 16.00 -6.98 -11.65
C PRO A 306 16.43 -7.56 -13.00
N ILE A 307 15.76 -8.63 -13.43
CA ILE A 307 16.05 -9.30 -14.69
C ILE A 307 15.57 -8.43 -15.86
N ALA A 308 14.35 -7.90 -15.75
CA ALA A 308 13.77 -7.02 -16.75
C ALA A 308 14.56 -5.70 -16.90
N THR A 309 14.93 -5.06 -15.78
CA THR A 309 15.72 -3.82 -15.81
C THR A 309 17.14 -4.08 -16.30
N GLY A 310 17.76 -5.21 -15.90
CA GLY A 310 19.05 -5.62 -16.42
C GLY A 310 19.05 -5.84 -17.94
N GLN A 311 17.99 -6.41 -18.52
CA GLN A 311 17.84 -6.53 -19.96
C GLN A 311 17.60 -5.18 -20.65
N LEU A 312 16.72 -4.33 -20.09
CA LEU A 312 16.49 -2.98 -20.62
C LEU A 312 17.77 -2.17 -20.72
N ASN A 313 18.61 -2.19 -19.68
CA ASN A 313 19.84 -1.41 -19.66
C ASN A 313 20.90 -1.93 -20.65
N ARG A 314 20.96 -3.25 -20.90
CA ARG A 314 21.97 -3.85 -21.77
C ARG A 314 21.57 -3.92 -23.23
N ASN A 315 20.29 -4.22 -23.47
CA ASN A 315 19.77 -4.54 -24.79
C ASN A 315 18.81 -3.44 -25.31
N GLY A 316 18.55 -2.40 -24.53
CA GLY A 316 17.54 -1.37 -24.80
C GLY A 316 16.10 -1.89 -24.75
N SER A 317 15.91 -3.19 -24.47
CA SER A 317 14.62 -3.87 -24.51
C SER A 317 14.63 -5.10 -23.61
N GLU A 318 13.45 -5.50 -23.13
CA GLU A 318 13.25 -6.73 -22.38
C GLU A 318 12.04 -7.51 -22.89
N MET A 319 12.14 -8.83 -22.81
CA MET A 319 11.21 -9.79 -23.40
C MET A 319 10.57 -10.72 -22.36
N ILE A 320 10.97 -10.59 -21.10
CA ILE A 320 10.71 -11.60 -20.07
C ILE A 320 9.47 -11.22 -19.29
N ASN A 321 9.40 -9.99 -18.81
CA ASN A 321 8.41 -9.57 -17.82
C ASN A 321 7.28 -8.76 -18.49
N GLY A 322 7.65 -7.72 -19.25
CA GLY A 322 6.71 -6.76 -19.84
C GLY A 322 5.62 -7.39 -20.72
N PRO A 323 5.98 -8.24 -21.70
CA PRO A 323 4.99 -8.87 -22.59
C PRO A 323 3.98 -9.75 -21.83
N GLY A 324 4.44 -10.56 -20.88
CA GLY A 324 3.57 -11.43 -20.07
C GLY A 324 2.72 -10.63 -19.09
N MET A 325 3.27 -9.61 -18.44
CA MET A 325 2.51 -8.72 -17.57
C MET A 325 1.43 -7.95 -18.33
N LEU A 326 1.70 -7.50 -19.57
CA LEU A 326 0.68 -6.86 -20.42
C LEU A 326 -0.49 -7.81 -20.65
N ALA A 327 -0.20 -9.05 -21.06
CA ALA A 327 -1.22 -10.08 -21.24
C ALA A 327 -2.04 -10.32 -19.96
N SER A 328 -1.39 -10.42 -18.80
CA SER A 328 -2.07 -10.66 -17.54
C SER A 328 -2.96 -9.50 -17.09
N ASN A 329 -2.48 -8.26 -17.21
CA ASN A 329 -3.23 -7.09 -16.76
C ASN A 329 -4.50 -6.88 -17.60
N ILE A 330 -4.38 -7.06 -18.93
CA ILE A 330 -5.54 -7.02 -19.83
C ILE A 330 -6.52 -8.17 -19.53
N ALA A 331 -6.01 -9.37 -19.27
CA ALA A 331 -6.85 -10.51 -18.89
C ALA A 331 -7.60 -10.24 -17.56
N GLN A 332 -6.95 -9.69 -16.54
CA GLN A 332 -7.61 -9.34 -15.28
C GLN A 332 -8.72 -8.30 -15.48
N GLY A 333 -8.45 -7.25 -16.26
CA GLY A 333 -9.46 -6.28 -16.63
C GLY A 333 -10.64 -6.91 -17.37
N ALA A 334 -10.37 -7.78 -18.35
CA ALA A 334 -11.40 -8.46 -19.13
C ALA A 334 -12.27 -9.41 -18.29
N ALA A 335 -11.67 -10.19 -17.39
CA ALA A 335 -12.42 -11.06 -16.47
C ALA A 335 -13.35 -10.23 -15.58
N THR A 336 -12.84 -9.12 -15.05
CA THR A 336 -13.57 -8.26 -14.11
C THR A 336 -14.70 -7.50 -14.79
N LEU A 337 -14.46 -7.00 -16.01
CA LEU A 337 -15.51 -6.39 -16.84
C LEU A 337 -16.57 -7.41 -17.26
N CYS A 338 -16.18 -8.65 -17.58
CA CYS A 338 -17.13 -9.72 -17.85
C CYS A 338 -18.00 -10.01 -16.62
N VAL A 339 -17.41 -10.05 -15.42
CA VAL A 339 -18.17 -10.18 -14.16
C VAL A 339 -19.14 -9.01 -14.00
N ALA A 340 -18.69 -7.77 -14.22
CA ALA A 340 -19.54 -6.58 -14.11
C ALA A 340 -20.75 -6.62 -15.05
N ILE A 341 -20.57 -7.11 -16.28
CA ILE A 341 -21.65 -7.23 -17.26
C ILE A 341 -22.64 -8.34 -16.87
N LYS A 342 -22.13 -9.46 -16.34
CA LYS A 342 -22.93 -10.67 -16.08
C LYS A 342 -23.59 -10.68 -14.71
N THR A 343 -23.00 -10.01 -13.72
CA THR A 343 -23.51 -10.00 -12.33
C THR A 343 -24.83 -9.25 -12.23
N LYS A 344 -25.74 -9.79 -11.42
CA LYS A 344 -26.98 -9.10 -11.03
C LYS A 344 -26.79 -8.20 -9.82
N ASN A 345 -25.74 -8.45 -9.02
CA ASN A 345 -25.46 -7.71 -7.80
C ASN A 345 -24.98 -6.28 -8.13
N LYS A 346 -25.70 -5.27 -7.63
CA LYS A 346 -25.41 -3.87 -7.97
C LYS A 346 -24.03 -3.40 -7.48
N ASN A 347 -23.63 -3.83 -6.29
CA ASN A 347 -22.34 -3.47 -5.71
C ASN A 347 -21.18 -4.13 -6.48
N LEU A 348 -21.31 -5.43 -6.77
CA LEU A 348 -20.31 -6.15 -7.56
C LEU A 348 -20.23 -5.61 -9.00
N LYS A 349 -21.36 -5.15 -9.55
CA LYS A 349 -21.42 -4.50 -10.87
C LYS A 349 -20.64 -3.19 -10.89
N GLN A 350 -20.91 -2.29 -9.95
CA GLN A 350 -20.22 -0.99 -9.86
C GLN A 350 -18.72 -1.18 -9.61
N LEU A 351 -18.37 -2.06 -8.65
CA LEU A 351 -16.97 -2.41 -8.38
C LEU A 351 -16.30 -3.04 -9.60
N GLY A 352 -16.99 -3.94 -10.30
CA GLY A 352 -16.45 -4.62 -11.47
C GLY A 352 -16.16 -3.67 -12.64
N TYR A 353 -17.04 -2.69 -12.90
CA TYR A 353 -16.78 -1.69 -13.93
C TYR A 353 -15.58 -0.81 -13.61
N SER A 354 -15.53 -0.27 -12.39
CA SER A 354 -14.45 0.64 -11.98
C SER A 354 -13.10 -0.11 -11.93
N SER A 355 -13.03 -1.21 -11.18
CA SER A 355 -11.80 -1.98 -10.98
C SER A 355 -11.35 -2.73 -12.26
N GLY A 356 -12.29 -3.16 -13.11
CA GLY A 356 -11.98 -3.76 -14.40
C GLY A 356 -11.35 -2.76 -15.36
N PHE A 357 -11.84 -1.52 -15.40
CA PHE A 357 -11.25 -0.46 -16.20
C PHE A 357 -9.85 -0.08 -15.71
N THR A 358 -9.65 0.08 -14.39
CA THR A 358 -8.31 0.36 -13.84
C THR A 358 -7.32 -0.76 -14.14
N ALA A 359 -7.76 -2.01 -14.13
CA ALA A 359 -6.93 -3.16 -14.49
C ALA A 359 -6.47 -3.13 -15.94
N LEU A 360 -7.35 -2.73 -16.88
CA LEU A 360 -6.93 -2.51 -18.27
C LEU A 360 -5.86 -1.42 -18.39
N LEU A 361 -5.88 -0.41 -17.53
CA LEU A 361 -4.84 0.63 -17.48
C LEU A 361 -3.54 0.18 -16.81
N GLY A 362 -3.49 -1.03 -16.26
CA GLY A 362 -2.30 -1.61 -15.62
C GLY A 362 -2.29 -1.53 -14.09
N ILE A 363 -3.41 -1.18 -13.44
CA ILE A 363 -3.58 -1.22 -11.98
C ILE A 363 -4.55 -2.34 -11.64
N THR A 364 -4.01 -3.50 -11.26
CA THR A 364 -4.80 -4.74 -11.15
C THR A 364 -5.23 -5.10 -9.74
N GLU A 365 -4.67 -4.46 -8.73
CA GLU A 365 -4.94 -4.75 -7.31
C GLU A 365 -6.44 -4.63 -6.96
N PRO A 366 -7.16 -3.57 -7.39
CA PRO A 366 -8.60 -3.47 -7.12
C PRO A 366 -9.41 -4.59 -7.78
N SER A 367 -9.02 -5.01 -8.98
CA SER A 367 -9.68 -6.08 -9.75
C SER A 367 -9.40 -7.45 -9.13
N LEU A 368 -8.14 -7.70 -8.78
CA LEU A 368 -7.67 -8.95 -8.19
C LEU A 368 -8.32 -9.20 -6.83
N TYR A 369 -8.14 -8.28 -5.89
CA TYR A 369 -8.63 -8.45 -4.52
C TYR A 369 -10.14 -8.17 -4.40
N GLY A 370 -10.65 -7.24 -5.19
CA GLY A 370 -12.06 -6.83 -5.14
C GLY A 370 -13.00 -7.84 -5.79
N VAL A 371 -12.56 -8.51 -6.87
CA VAL A 371 -13.45 -9.32 -7.72
C VAL A 371 -12.91 -10.72 -8.02
N THR A 372 -11.81 -10.84 -8.77
CA THR A 372 -11.44 -12.13 -9.37
C THR A 372 -11.02 -13.17 -8.33
N LEU A 373 -10.27 -12.77 -7.31
CA LEU A 373 -9.83 -13.66 -6.23
C LEU A 373 -11.00 -14.18 -5.39
N LYS A 374 -11.99 -13.33 -5.11
CA LYS A 374 -13.20 -13.71 -4.36
C LYS A 374 -14.02 -14.73 -5.12
N LEU A 375 -14.21 -14.53 -6.42
CA LEU A 375 -15.06 -15.36 -7.27
C LEU A 375 -14.37 -16.62 -7.82
N LYS A 376 -13.03 -16.73 -7.69
CA LYS A 376 -12.15 -17.87 -8.08
C LYS A 376 -12.20 -18.28 -9.56
N ARG A 377 -13.36 -18.54 -10.15
CA ARG A 377 -13.52 -18.91 -11.57
C ARG A 377 -13.09 -17.78 -12.50
N PRO A 378 -13.44 -16.50 -12.26
CA PRO A 378 -12.92 -15.38 -13.05
C PRO A 378 -11.40 -15.24 -12.92
N LEU A 379 -10.83 -15.54 -11.74
CA LEU A 379 -9.37 -15.59 -11.56
C LEU A 379 -8.75 -16.64 -12.49
N ILE A 380 -9.26 -17.87 -12.49
CA ILE A 380 -8.76 -18.95 -13.36
C ILE A 380 -8.89 -18.56 -14.84
N ALA A 381 -10.02 -17.99 -15.25
CA ALA A 381 -10.22 -17.51 -16.62
C ALA A 381 -9.21 -16.42 -17.01
N SER A 382 -8.89 -15.49 -16.10
CA SER A 382 -7.86 -14.47 -16.32
C SER A 382 -6.47 -15.06 -16.45
N MET A 383 -6.14 -16.06 -15.64
CA MET A 383 -4.86 -16.76 -15.73
C MET A 383 -4.72 -17.52 -17.06
N ILE A 384 -5.78 -18.19 -17.52
CA ILE A 384 -5.74 -18.93 -18.78
C ILE A 384 -5.60 -17.95 -19.95
N GLY A 385 -6.43 -16.90 -20.03
CA GLY A 385 -6.33 -15.95 -21.14
C GLY A 385 -5.04 -15.13 -21.12
N GLY A 386 -4.53 -14.76 -19.94
CA GLY A 386 -3.22 -14.16 -19.79
C GLY A 386 -2.09 -15.10 -20.25
N GLY A 387 -2.18 -16.38 -19.92
CA GLY A 387 -1.23 -17.41 -20.40
C GLY A 387 -1.27 -17.56 -21.93
N VAL A 388 -2.45 -17.66 -22.53
CA VAL A 388 -2.63 -17.80 -24.00
C VAL A 388 -2.11 -16.57 -24.74
N ALA A 389 -2.44 -15.37 -24.28
CA ALA A 389 -1.91 -14.13 -24.85
C ALA A 389 -0.39 -14.00 -24.63
N GLY A 390 0.13 -14.51 -23.50
CA GLY A 390 1.56 -14.63 -23.24
C GLY A 390 2.27 -15.56 -24.24
N ILE A 391 1.67 -16.70 -24.60
CA ILE A 391 2.23 -17.59 -25.65
C ILE A 391 2.40 -16.80 -26.95
N TYR A 392 1.35 -16.10 -27.40
CA TYR A 392 1.44 -15.28 -28.61
C TYR A 392 2.53 -14.21 -28.48
N ALA A 393 2.56 -13.48 -27.37
CA ALA A 393 3.55 -12.41 -27.14
C ALA A 393 4.99 -12.92 -27.24
N GLY A 394 5.28 -14.11 -26.70
CA GLY A 394 6.59 -14.74 -26.82
C GLY A 394 6.90 -15.28 -28.21
N MET A 395 5.90 -15.85 -28.91
CA MET A 395 6.08 -16.34 -30.29
C MET A 395 6.29 -15.20 -31.30
N SER A 396 5.60 -14.08 -31.11
CA SER A 396 5.74 -12.89 -31.96
C SER A 396 7.01 -12.11 -31.69
N GLY A 397 7.77 -12.47 -30.65
CA GLY A 397 8.96 -11.74 -30.22
C GLY A 397 8.65 -10.35 -29.68
N LEU A 398 7.52 -10.19 -28.99
CA LEU A 398 7.11 -8.90 -28.43
C LEU A 398 8.14 -8.40 -27.41
N LEU A 399 8.60 -7.17 -27.59
CA LEU A 399 9.58 -6.52 -26.71
C LEU A 399 9.00 -5.30 -26.02
N ARG A 400 9.44 -5.04 -24.79
CA ARG A 400 9.19 -3.78 -24.08
C ARG A 400 10.49 -2.97 -24.03
N TYR A 401 10.42 -1.68 -24.38
CA TYR A 401 11.57 -0.77 -24.48
C TYR A 401 11.68 0.21 -23.30
N ALA A 402 10.61 0.36 -22.51
CA ALA A 402 10.62 1.18 -21.31
C ALA A 402 9.95 0.46 -20.14
N PHE A 403 10.46 0.65 -18.92
CA PHE A 403 9.85 0.07 -17.74
C PHE A 403 8.65 0.91 -17.28
N VAL A 404 7.45 0.50 -17.70
CA VAL A 404 6.16 1.09 -17.31
C VAL A 404 5.24 -0.03 -16.83
N SER A 405 4.27 0.27 -15.95
CA SER A 405 3.22 -0.70 -15.63
C SER A 405 2.53 -1.15 -16.92
N PRO A 406 2.58 -2.45 -17.27
CA PRO A 406 2.10 -2.90 -18.57
C PRO A 406 0.56 -2.92 -18.59
N GLY A 407 -0.05 -2.01 -19.34
CA GLY A 407 -1.49 -1.92 -19.57
C GLY A 407 -1.75 -1.10 -20.82
N LEU A 408 -3.02 -0.76 -21.10
CA LEU A 408 -3.37 0.10 -22.24
C LEU A 408 -2.63 1.46 -22.16
N ALA A 409 -2.52 2.03 -20.96
CA ALA A 409 -1.75 3.26 -20.74
C ALA A 409 -0.24 3.10 -20.97
N GLY A 410 0.28 1.88 -20.82
CA GLY A 410 1.69 1.54 -21.00
C GLY A 410 2.04 1.05 -22.41
N LEU A 411 1.08 0.98 -23.34
CA LEU A 411 1.33 0.57 -24.73
C LEU A 411 2.46 1.33 -25.43
N PRO A 412 2.67 2.64 -25.20
CA PRO A 412 3.80 3.34 -25.80
C PRO A 412 5.17 2.77 -25.44
N ALA A 413 5.31 2.07 -24.30
CA ALA A 413 6.55 1.40 -23.92
C ALA A 413 6.89 0.21 -24.85
N PHE A 414 5.98 -0.20 -25.72
CA PHE A 414 6.17 -1.23 -26.75
C PHE A 414 6.42 -0.61 -28.14
N ILE A 415 6.53 0.72 -28.25
CA ILE A 415 6.96 1.39 -29.47
C ILE A 415 8.48 1.34 -29.50
N GLY A 416 9.03 0.68 -30.51
CA GLY A 416 10.47 0.66 -30.78
C GLY A 416 10.74 0.86 -32.27
N ASP A 417 11.98 0.62 -32.68
CA ASP A 417 12.40 0.83 -34.08
C ASP A 417 11.66 -0.07 -35.07
N ASN A 418 11.16 -1.23 -34.62
CA ASN A 418 10.26 -2.08 -35.39
C ASN A 418 8.80 -1.66 -35.17
N PRO A 419 8.13 -1.07 -36.18
CA PRO A 419 6.73 -0.64 -36.06
C PRO A 419 5.75 -1.81 -35.86
N MET A 420 6.14 -3.04 -36.20
CA MET A 420 5.30 -4.21 -35.99
C MET A 420 5.20 -4.59 -34.50
N ASN A 421 6.12 -4.12 -33.65
CA ASN A 421 6.13 -4.47 -32.23
C ASN A 421 4.89 -3.96 -31.50
N ILE A 422 4.43 -2.72 -31.80
CA ILE A 422 3.19 -2.19 -31.22
C ILE A 422 1.96 -2.95 -31.74
N VAL A 423 1.97 -3.43 -32.98
CA VAL A 423 0.90 -4.28 -33.52
C VAL A 423 0.83 -5.60 -32.76
N HIS A 424 1.98 -6.24 -32.50
CA HIS A 424 2.03 -7.44 -31.66
C HIS A 424 1.51 -7.17 -30.24
N ALA A 425 1.83 -6.02 -29.64
CA ALA A 425 1.28 -5.64 -28.34
C ALA A 425 -0.26 -5.55 -28.36
N LEU A 426 -0.82 -4.90 -29.39
CA LEU A 426 -2.27 -4.78 -29.57
C LEU A 426 -2.95 -6.14 -29.79
N VAL A 427 -2.33 -7.03 -30.57
CA VAL A 427 -2.85 -8.39 -30.76
C VAL A 427 -2.77 -9.20 -29.46
N THR A 428 -1.70 -9.06 -28.67
CA THR A 428 -1.62 -9.65 -27.32
C THR A 428 -2.75 -9.16 -26.43
N CYS A 429 -3.02 -7.85 -26.39
CA CYS A 429 -4.16 -7.28 -25.65
C CYS A 429 -5.49 -7.85 -26.14
N PHE A 430 -5.69 -7.93 -27.45
CA PHE A 430 -6.91 -8.45 -28.04
C PHE A 430 -7.14 -9.93 -27.68
N ILE A 431 -6.11 -10.77 -27.79
CA ILE A 431 -6.18 -12.18 -27.40
C ILE A 431 -6.50 -12.30 -25.91
N ALA A 432 -5.80 -11.56 -25.04
CA ALA A 432 -6.02 -11.60 -23.59
C ALA A 432 -7.47 -11.22 -23.26
N LEU A 433 -7.96 -10.14 -23.86
CA LEU A 433 -9.31 -9.64 -23.65
C LEU A 433 -10.35 -10.66 -24.10
N VAL A 434 -10.28 -11.12 -25.35
CA VAL A 434 -11.29 -12.00 -25.94
C VAL A 434 -11.31 -13.37 -25.27
N VAL A 435 -10.14 -14.00 -25.11
CA VAL A 435 -10.05 -15.35 -24.51
C VAL A 435 -10.53 -15.31 -23.08
N THR A 436 -10.08 -14.34 -22.27
CA THR A 436 -10.52 -14.25 -20.89
C THR A 436 -12.01 -13.90 -20.77
N PHE A 437 -12.52 -12.98 -21.59
CA PHE A 437 -13.94 -12.62 -21.55
C PHE A 437 -14.82 -13.82 -21.86
N ILE A 438 -14.52 -14.56 -22.93
CA ILE A 438 -15.25 -15.77 -23.34
C ILE A 438 -15.18 -16.83 -22.23
N LEU A 439 -13.99 -17.12 -21.69
CA LEU A 439 -13.85 -18.10 -20.62
C LEU A 439 -14.60 -17.70 -19.36
N THR A 440 -14.51 -16.43 -18.94
CA THR A 440 -15.24 -15.92 -17.77
C THR A 440 -16.76 -16.02 -17.99
N TRP A 441 -17.22 -15.72 -19.20
CA TRP A 441 -18.63 -15.81 -19.56
C TRP A 441 -19.16 -17.24 -19.44
N PHE A 442 -18.45 -18.23 -19.99
CA PHE A 442 -18.90 -19.62 -20.02
C PHE A 442 -18.63 -20.38 -18.71
N MET A 443 -17.49 -20.17 -18.06
CA MET A 443 -17.21 -20.78 -16.75
C MET A 443 -18.19 -20.30 -15.67
N GLY A 444 -18.72 -19.09 -15.86
CA GLY A 444 -19.57 -18.42 -14.89
C GLY A 444 -18.84 -18.18 -13.58
N PHE A 445 -19.59 -17.70 -12.61
CA PHE A 445 -19.13 -17.49 -11.25
C PHE A 445 -20.33 -17.59 -10.33
N ASP A 446 -20.05 -17.88 -9.06
CA ASP A 446 -21.06 -17.91 -8.02
C ASP A 446 -21.41 -16.45 -7.71
N ASP A 447 -22.43 -15.94 -8.41
CA ASP A 447 -22.87 -14.55 -8.32
C ASP A 447 -23.52 -14.34 -6.95
N PRO A 448 -22.93 -13.51 -6.05
CA PRO A 448 -23.52 -13.25 -4.76
C PRO A 448 -24.83 -12.51 -4.97
N LEU A 449 -25.95 -13.13 -4.60
CA LEU A 449 -27.27 -12.48 -4.69
C LEU A 449 -27.27 -11.20 -3.86
N ASP A 450 -27.95 -10.17 -4.35
CA ASP A 450 -28.28 -9.03 -3.50
C ASP A 450 -29.08 -9.57 -2.30
N GLU A 451 -28.74 -9.17 -1.08
CA GLU A 451 -29.44 -9.61 0.15
C GLU A 451 -30.94 -9.28 0.15
N ASN A 452 -31.45 -8.58 -0.86
CA ASN A 452 -32.86 -8.29 -1.08
C ASN A 452 -33.62 -9.28 -2.00
N ASP A 453 -32.94 -10.22 -2.67
CA ASP A 453 -33.56 -11.07 -3.72
C ASP A 453 -33.71 -12.57 -3.33
N SER A 454 -33.36 -12.94 -2.09
CA SER A 454 -33.48 -14.32 -1.60
C SER A 454 -34.69 -14.53 -0.67
N ALA A 455 -35.88 -14.20 -1.17
CA ALA A 455 -37.14 -14.56 -0.52
C ALA A 455 -38.19 -15.04 -1.53
N THR A 456 -37.82 -15.88 -2.50
CA THR A 456 -38.81 -16.65 -3.28
C THR A 456 -38.16 -17.83 -3.97
N THR A 457 -38.12 -18.98 -3.30
CA THR A 457 -38.37 -20.31 -3.89
C THR A 457 -38.41 -21.34 -2.75
N ILE A 458 -39.59 -21.55 -2.15
CA ILE A 458 -39.93 -22.83 -1.51
C ILE A 458 -41.30 -23.22 -2.06
N ASP A 459 -41.35 -24.44 -2.60
CA ASP A 459 -42.51 -25.11 -3.18
C ASP A 459 -43.77 -25.02 -2.30
N ALA A 460 -44.90 -24.87 -2.97
CA ALA A 460 -46.23 -24.95 -2.39
C ALA A 460 -46.60 -26.41 -2.07
N GLY A 461 -47.10 -26.64 -0.86
CA GLY A 461 -47.68 -27.92 -0.43
C GLY A 461 -48.35 -27.84 0.94
N GLU A 462 -49.61 -27.40 0.94
CA GLU A 462 -50.71 -27.75 1.88
C GLU A 462 -50.53 -27.60 3.41
N ASN A 463 -51.15 -26.56 4.00
CA ASN A 463 -52.41 -26.63 4.75
C ASN A 463 -52.59 -25.45 5.72
N LEU A 464 -53.76 -24.81 5.61
CA LEU A 464 -54.39 -23.75 6.42
C LEU A 464 -54.59 -24.16 7.91
N PRO A 465 -54.90 -23.25 8.90
CA PRO A 465 -55.74 -22.04 8.71
C PRO A 465 -55.43 -20.76 9.54
N SER A 466 -55.58 -19.63 8.83
CA SER A 466 -56.33 -18.39 9.13
C SER A 466 -56.24 -17.62 10.47
N SER A 467 -55.82 -16.35 10.36
CA SER A 467 -56.41 -15.10 10.93
C SER A 467 -55.27 -14.06 11.03
N ASN A 468 -55.20 -12.91 10.35
CA ASN A 468 -56.16 -11.99 9.72
C ASN A 468 -55.45 -11.14 8.64
N SER A 469 -56.25 -10.54 7.75
CA SER A 469 -56.03 -9.58 6.66
C SER A 469 -54.93 -8.49 6.80
N PRO A 470 -54.57 -7.81 5.69
CA PRO A 470 -53.23 -7.31 5.39
C PRO A 470 -52.95 -5.93 6.00
N VAL A 471 -51.70 -5.70 6.38
CA VAL A 471 -51.18 -4.33 6.50
C VAL A 471 -50.28 -4.09 5.30
N ALA A 472 -50.77 -3.27 4.38
CA ALA A 472 -49.95 -2.59 3.41
C ALA A 472 -48.85 -1.82 4.17
N LEU A 473 -47.57 -2.13 3.94
CA LEU A 473 -46.50 -1.30 4.44
C LEU A 473 -46.33 -0.10 3.51
N ASP A 474 -47.12 0.92 3.83
CA ASP A 474 -46.85 2.31 3.54
C ASP A 474 -45.43 2.63 4.06
N PHE A 475 -44.48 2.92 3.17
CA PHE A 475 -43.11 3.31 3.58
C PHE A 475 -43.12 4.78 4.04
N SER A 476 -43.78 5.05 5.16
CA SER A 476 -43.44 6.17 6.02
C SER A 476 -42.04 5.91 6.57
N GLY A 477 -41.12 6.87 6.45
CA GLY A 477 -39.68 6.73 6.74
C GLY A 477 -39.32 5.97 8.02
N VAL A 478 -38.13 5.37 8.01
CA VAL A 478 -37.59 4.60 9.13
C VAL A 478 -37.10 5.55 10.21
N THR A 479 -37.61 5.41 11.42
CA THR A 479 -37.16 6.24 12.54
C THR A 479 -35.99 5.54 13.26
N LEU A 480 -34.89 6.26 13.39
CA LEU A 480 -33.72 5.87 14.15
C LEU A 480 -33.82 6.46 15.56
N SER A 481 -33.83 5.62 16.58
CA SER A 481 -33.79 6.06 17.97
C SER A 481 -32.39 6.54 18.35
N SER A 482 -32.28 7.40 19.37
CA SER A 482 -31.01 7.89 19.85
C SER A 482 -30.24 6.78 20.56
N PRO A 483 -29.00 6.47 20.12
CA PRO A 483 -28.18 5.44 20.77
C PRO A 483 -27.56 5.92 22.09
N LEU A 484 -27.63 7.23 22.37
CA LEU A 484 -26.95 7.91 23.48
C LEU A 484 -27.88 8.94 24.13
N THR A 485 -27.63 9.23 25.40
CA THR A 485 -28.21 10.39 26.09
C THR A 485 -27.20 11.52 26.03
N GLY A 486 -27.57 12.68 25.49
CA GLY A 486 -26.59 13.73 25.23
C GLY A 486 -27.14 14.93 24.47
N LYS A 487 -26.31 15.97 24.38
CA LYS A 487 -26.60 17.17 23.60
C LYS A 487 -26.38 16.86 22.13
N VAL A 488 -27.34 17.24 21.31
CA VAL A 488 -27.30 17.00 19.88
C VAL A 488 -26.60 18.17 19.18
N ILE A 489 -25.64 17.88 18.32
CA ILE A 489 -24.94 18.87 17.51
C ILE A 489 -24.97 18.49 16.02
N PRO A 490 -25.10 19.46 15.09
CA PRO A 490 -24.96 19.22 13.67
C PRO A 490 -23.57 18.65 13.33
N LEU A 491 -23.49 17.79 12.29
CA LEU A 491 -22.20 17.28 11.83
C LEU A 491 -21.23 18.40 11.44
N SER A 492 -21.73 19.49 10.84
CA SER A 492 -20.92 20.67 10.47
C SER A 492 -20.22 21.36 11.64
N GLU A 493 -20.63 21.10 12.89
CA GLU A 493 -20.00 21.65 14.11
C GLU A 493 -19.01 20.67 14.76
N VAL A 494 -18.89 19.45 14.22
CA VAL A 494 -17.94 18.44 14.69
C VAL A 494 -16.52 18.87 14.29
N LYS A 495 -15.58 18.84 15.24
CA LYS A 495 -14.17 19.22 15.02
C LYS A 495 -13.36 18.11 14.35
N ASP A 496 -13.87 17.61 13.22
CA ASP A 496 -13.24 16.61 12.37
C ASP A 496 -13.72 16.80 10.93
N ASP A 497 -12.79 16.93 9.97
CA ASP A 497 -13.10 17.23 8.57
C ASP A 497 -13.86 16.10 7.87
N VAL A 498 -13.67 14.84 8.28
CA VAL A 498 -14.33 13.67 7.66
C VAL A 498 -15.82 13.67 7.99
N PHE A 499 -16.15 13.93 9.27
CA PHE A 499 -17.55 13.97 9.71
C PHE A 499 -18.22 15.30 9.36
N SER A 500 -17.55 16.45 9.50
CA SER A 500 -18.17 17.76 9.29
C SER A 500 -18.48 18.09 7.83
N GLN A 501 -17.79 17.45 6.90
CA GLN A 501 -18.03 17.57 5.46
C GLN A 501 -18.91 16.44 4.90
N ASN A 502 -19.51 15.60 5.76
CA ASN A 502 -20.34 14.44 5.40
C ASN A 502 -19.67 13.45 4.41
N LEU A 503 -18.33 13.34 4.40
CA LEU A 503 -17.59 12.56 3.38
C LEU A 503 -17.92 11.06 3.40
N ILE A 504 -18.43 10.55 4.52
CA ILE A 504 -18.75 9.13 4.73
C ILE A 504 -20.25 8.86 4.90
N GLY A 505 -21.09 9.90 4.86
CA GLY A 505 -22.55 9.81 4.98
C GLY A 505 -23.17 10.95 5.78
N ASP A 506 -24.50 11.04 5.71
CA ASP A 506 -25.30 12.02 6.45
C ASP A 506 -25.68 11.52 7.85
N GLY A 507 -25.86 12.43 8.80
CA GLY A 507 -26.21 12.07 10.16
C GLY A 507 -26.13 13.24 11.13
N ILE A 508 -25.80 12.91 12.38
CA ILE A 508 -25.74 13.86 13.50
C ILE A 508 -24.67 13.43 14.50
N ALA A 509 -24.18 14.34 15.33
CA ALA A 509 -23.32 13.97 16.45
C ALA A 509 -24.00 14.26 17.78
N ILE A 510 -23.64 13.46 18.80
CA ILE A 510 -24.14 13.59 20.16
C ILE A 510 -22.95 13.81 21.09
N GLU A 511 -22.99 14.84 21.93
CA GLU A 511 -22.10 14.99 23.09
C GLU A 511 -22.71 14.21 24.27
N PRO A 512 -22.18 13.00 24.57
CA PRO A 512 -22.82 12.09 25.52
C PRO A 512 -22.69 12.59 26.97
N SER A 513 -23.76 12.42 27.74
CA SER A 513 -23.75 12.62 29.20
C SER A 513 -23.60 11.31 29.98
N GLN A 514 -23.63 10.17 29.28
CA GLN A 514 -23.48 8.82 29.85
C GLN A 514 -22.60 7.97 28.94
N GLY A 515 -21.76 7.12 29.55
CA GLY A 515 -20.79 6.26 28.90
C GLY A 515 -21.36 4.98 28.30
N LYS A 516 -22.47 5.07 27.55
CA LYS A 516 -23.19 3.89 27.05
C LYS A 516 -23.83 4.14 25.69
N VAL A 517 -23.57 3.25 24.74
CA VAL A 517 -24.22 3.15 23.43
C VAL A 517 -25.21 2.00 23.44
N VAL A 518 -26.44 2.24 22.99
CA VAL A 518 -27.42 1.19 22.70
C VAL A 518 -27.77 1.12 21.21
N ALA A 519 -28.39 0.02 20.80
CA ALA A 519 -28.87 -0.17 19.44
C ALA A 519 -29.97 0.85 19.09
N PRO A 520 -29.74 1.71 18.08
CA PRO A 520 -30.73 2.71 17.66
C PRO A 520 -31.81 2.13 16.74
N ILE A 521 -31.59 0.91 16.21
CA ILE A 521 -32.51 0.16 15.36
C ILE A 521 -32.20 -1.34 15.49
N SER A 522 -33.20 -2.21 15.26
CA SER A 522 -32.97 -3.66 15.16
C SER A 522 -32.24 -4.04 13.88
N GLY A 523 -31.30 -4.98 13.97
CA GLY A 523 -30.47 -5.40 12.85
C GLY A 523 -29.31 -6.31 13.24
N GLU A 524 -28.25 -6.32 12.42
CA GLU A 524 -27.03 -7.11 12.62
C GLU A 524 -25.80 -6.22 12.79
N VAL A 525 -24.90 -6.61 13.70
CA VAL A 525 -23.59 -5.96 13.88
C VAL A 525 -22.65 -6.39 12.76
N ILE A 526 -22.48 -5.54 11.75
CA ILE A 526 -21.66 -5.85 10.55
C ILE A 526 -20.17 -5.52 10.74
N SER A 527 -19.84 -4.60 11.63
CA SER A 527 -18.45 -4.19 11.89
C SER A 527 -18.23 -3.84 13.35
N LEU A 528 -17.14 -4.36 13.91
CA LEU A 528 -16.67 -4.07 15.26
C LEU A 528 -15.15 -3.94 15.20
N LEU A 529 -14.62 -2.75 15.47
CA LEU A 529 -13.18 -2.51 15.38
C LEU A 529 -12.44 -3.08 16.61
N GLU A 530 -11.19 -3.53 16.43
CA GLU A 530 -10.35 -4.01 17.56
C GLU A 530 -10.14 -2.93 18.65
N SER A 531 -10.15 -1.66 18.24
CA SER A 531 -10.08 -0.49 19.11
C SER A 531 -11.41 -0.14 19.79
N LYS A 532 -12.49 -0.90 19.56
CA LYS A 532 -13.78 -0.87 20.26
C LYS A 532 -14.56 0.46 20.28
N HIS A 533 -14.03 1.50 19.67
CA HIS A 533 -14.61 2.85 19.68
C HIS A 533 -15.70 3.06 18.62
N ALA A 534 -15.87 2.16 17.64
CA ALA A 534 -16.90 2.30 16.63
C ALA A 534 -17.59 0.96 16.33
N ILE A 535 -18.88 1.05 16.01
CA ILE A 535 -19.73 -0.09 15.66
C ILE A 535 -20.55 0.23 14.41
N GLY A 536 -20.52 -0.70 13.45
CA GLY A 536 -21.35 -0.67 12.25
C GLY A 536 -22.54 -1.60 12.41
N ILE A 537 -23.74 -1.10 12.15
CA ILE A 537 -25.01 -1.82 12.25
C ILE A 537 -25.69 -1.81 10.89
N LYS A 538 -26.20 -2.94 10.45
CA LYS A 538 -27.10 -3.01 9.30
C LYS A 538 -28.50 -3.32 9.81
N SER A 539 -29.44 -2.39 9.62
CA SER A 539 -30.81 -2.57 10.08
C SER A 539 -31.52 -3.70 9.31
N ASP A 540 -32.61 -4.23 9.88
CA ASP A 540 -33.49 -5.19 9.18
C ASP A 540 -34.08 -4.63 7.86
N GLN A 541 -34.02 -3.31 7.68
CA GLN A 541 -34.45 -2.60 6.46
C GLN A 541 -33.28 -2.22 5.54
N GLY A 542 -32.07 -2.69 5.83
CA GLY A 542 -30.88 -2.53 4.99
C GLY A 542 -30.17 -1.17 5.12
N ILE A 543 -30.48 -0.38 6.15
CA ILE A 543 -29.81 0.89 6.43
C ILE A 543 -28.53 0.59 7.21
N GLU A 544 -27.39 1.04 6.68
CA GLU A 544 -26.10 0.89 7.34
C GLU A 544 -25.82 2.13 8.20
N ILE A 545 -25.60 1.91 9.49
CA ILE A 545 -25.40 2.95 10.50
C ILE A 545 -24.02 2.75 11.11
N LEU A 546 -23.24 3.82 11.18
CA LEU A 546 -21.98 3.88 11.90
C LEU A 546 -22.18 4.73 13.16
N ILE A 547 -21.91 4.16 14.33
CA ILE A 547 -21.79 4.90 15.58
C ILE A 547 -20.32 4.94 15.95
N HIS A 548 -19.73 6.14 16.01
CA HIS A 548 -18.31 6.35 16.26
C HIS A 548 -18.11 7.10 17.59
N VAL A 549 -17.78 6.40 18.66
CA VAL A 549 -17.69 6.95 20.01
C VAL A 549 -16.42 7.78 20.19
N GLY A 550 -16.60 9.10 20.22
CA GLY A 550 -15.52 10.07 20.35
C GLY A 550 -14.73 10.31 19.08
N LEU A 551 -14.03 11.44 18.99
CA LEU A 551 -13.16 11.79 17.86
C LEU A 551 -11.73 11.34 18.13
N ASP A 552 -11.09 10.73 17.12
CA ASP A 552 -9.71 10.20 17.21
C ASP A 552 -9.48 9.10 18.28
N THR A 553 -10.54 8.61 18.93
CA THR A 553 -10.50 7.60 20.00
C THR A 553 -10.00 6.23 19.54
N VAL A 554 -9.88 6.00 18.22
CA VAL A 554 -9.12 4.87 17.66
C VAL A 554 -7.69 4.78 18.23
N LYS A 555 -7.07 5.93 18.55
CA LYS A 555 -5.72 6.04 19.11
C LYS A 555 -5.63 5.47 20.54
N LEU A 556 -6.76 5.38 21.26
CA LEU A 556 -6.84 4.73 22.58
C LEU A 556 -6.71 3.20 22.51
N GLY A 557 -6.77 2.61 21.31
CA GLY A 557 -6.49 1.18 21.11
C GLY A 557 -7.40 0.24 21.93
N GLY A 558 -8.63 0.66 22.22
CA GLY A 558 -9.61 -0.10 23.02
C GLY A 558 -9.51 0.10 24.53
N GLN A 559 -8.63 0.97 25.03
CA GLN A 559 -8.65 1.41 26.42
C GLN A 559 -9.91 2.22 26.70
N PHE A 560 -10.51 2.02 27.88
CA PHE A 560 -11.76 2.67 28.32
C PHE A 560 -13.03 2.26 27.59
N PHE A 561 -12.97 1.24 26.70
CA PHE A 561 -14.12 0.71 25.98
C PHE A 561 -14.35 -0.77 26.29
N THR A 562 -15.61 -1.14 26.48
CA THR A 562 -16.07 -2.52 26.67
C THR A 562 -17.22 -2.81 25.70
N ASN A 563 -16.97 -3.68 24.72
CA ASN A 563 -18.01 -4.17 23.82
C ASN A 563 -18.88 -5.20 24.54
N LYS A 564 -20.19 -5.08 24.37
CA LYS A 564 -21.19 -6.02 24.90
C LYS A 564 -21.71 -6.99 23.83
N VAL A 565 -21.33 -6.76 22.58
CA VAL A 565 -21.74 -7.54 21.41
C VAL A 565 -20.54 -8.01 20.58
N VAL A 566 -20.76 -9.02 19.75
CA VAL A 566 -19.77 -9.55 18.79
C VAL A 566 -20.22 -9.30 17.35
N GLN A 567 -19.29 -9.29 16.40
CA GLN A 567 -19.61 -9.17 14.97
C GLN A 567 -20.47 -10.35 14.51
N GLY A 568 -21.47 -10.08 13.68
CA GLY A 568 -22.48 -11.03 13.23
C GLY A 568 -23.62 -11.29 14.22
N GLN A 569 -23.61 -10.63 15.39
CA GLN A 569 -24.69 -10.74 16.36
C GLN A 569 -25.91 -9.92 15.92
N ARG A 570 -27.10 -10.53 15.99
CA ARG A 570 -28.37 -9.82 15.84
C ARG A 570 -28.72 -9.05 17.12
N ILE A 571 -29.17 -7.81 16.95
CA ILE A 571 -29.48 -6.86 18.03
C ILE A 571 -30.90 -6.30 17.85
N ASN A 572 -31.56 -6.00 18.96
CA ASN A 572 -32.86 -5.30 19.00
C ASN A 572 -32.67 -3.86 19.48
N VAL A 573 -33.60 -2.97 19.14
CA VAL A 573 -33.60 -1.58 19.64
C VAL A 573 -33.43 -1.55 21.17
N GLY A 574 -32.46 -0.79 21.66
CA GLY A 574 -32.16 -0.64 23.08
C GLY A 574 -31.15 -1.64 23.65
N ASP A 575 -30.73 -2.66 22.91
CA ASP A 575 -29.67 -3.58 23.34
C ASP A 575 -28.35 -2.82 23.56
N GLU A 576 -27.62 -3.15 24.63
CA GLU A 576 -26.34 -2.50 24.93
C GLU A 576 -25.26 -2.93 23.93
N LEU A 577 -24.55 -1.96 23.36
CA LEU A 577 -23.52 -2.21 22.35
C LEU A 577 -22.11 -1.98 22.89
N ILE A 578 -21.87 -0.76 23.40
CA ILE A 578 -20.56 -0.30 23.86
C ILE A 578 -20.75 0.43 25.18
N GLU A 579 -19.96 0.07 26.18
CA GLU A 579 -19.79 0.82 27.43
C GLU A 579 -18.42 1.50 27.42
N PHE A 580 -18.36 2.77 27.83
CA PHE A 580 -17.14 3.55 27.78
C PHE A 580 -17.01 4.56 28.92
N ASP A 581 -15.79 4.89 29.34
CA ASP A 581 -15.54 5.82 30.44
C ASP A 581 -15.31 7.24 29.92
N LEU A 582 -16.31 8.12 30.12
CA LEU A 582 -16.27 9.52 29.69
C LEU A 582 -15.14 10.31 30.34
N GLU A 583 -14.93 10.13 31.65
CA GLU A 583 -13.90 10.87 32.37
C GLU A 583 -12.51 10.44 31.94
N ALA A 584 -12.32 9.14 31.69
CA ALA A 584 -11.04 8.63 31.24
C ALA A 584 -10.71 9.06 29.81
N ILE A 585 -11.70 9.11 28.92
CA ILE A 585 -11.53 9.61 27.54
C ILE A 585 -11.17 11.10 27.55
N ASP A 586 -11.86 11.92 28.36
CA ASP A 586 -11.57 13.35 28.51
C ASP A 586 -10.19 13.60 29.13
N LYS A 587 -9.83 12.85 30.19
CA LYS A 587 -8.48 12.89 30.80
C LYS A 587 -7.38 12.45 29.84
N ALA A 588 -7.69 11.59 28.87
CA ALA A 588 -6.77 11.17 27.83
C ALA A 588 -6.65 12.20 26.67
N GLY A 589 -7.38 13.32 26.74
CA GLY A 589 -7.32 14.42 25.77
C GLY A 589 -8.18 14.24 24.52
N TYR A 590 -9.15 13.32 24.56
CA TYR A 590 -10.04 13.04 23.42
C TYR A 590 -11.45 13.54 23.68
N MET A 591 -12.12 14.01 22.62
CA MET A 591 -13.52 14.42 22.69
C MET A 591 -14.42 13.19 22.64
N SER A 592 -15.42 13.11 23.53
CA SER A 592 -16.43 12.05 23.56
C SER A 592 -17.58 12.25 22.56
N THR A 593 -17.57 13.36 21.81
CA THR A 593 -18.52 13.65 20.73
C THR A 593 -18.63 12.45 19.80
N THR A 594 -19.84 11.92 19.68
CA THR A 594 -20.10 10.65 19.00
C THR A 594 -20.96 10.87 17.77
N PRO A 595 -20.37 10.83 16.55
CA PRO A 595 -21.12 10.79 15.31
C PRO A 595 -21.98 9.53 15.18
N VAL A 596 -23.22 9.72 14.75
CA VAL A 596 -24.20 8.69 14.35
C VAL A 596 -24.54 8.96 12.89
N ILE A 597 -23.97 8.13 11.99
CA ILE A 597 -23.95 8.36 10.54
C ILE A 597 -24.74 7.26 9.83
N ILE A 598 -25.54 7.65 8.84
CA ILE A 598 -26.10 6.75 7.85
C ILE A 598 -25.11 6.65 6.69
N LEU A 599 -24.50 5.47 6.55
CA LEU A 599 -23.57 5.19 5.46
C LEU A 599 -24.34 5.12 4.12
N HIS A 600 -23.69 5.52 3.03
CA HIS A 600 -24.28 5.52 1.68
C HIS A 600 -25.53 6.42 1.54
N SER A 601 -25.49 7.64 2.09
CA SER A 601 -26.63 8.56 2.12
C SER A 601 -27.12 9.02 0.74
N ASP A 602 -26.37 8.85 -0.35
CA ASP A 602 -26.88 9.12 -1.72
C ASP A 602 -28.17 8.34 -2.04
N SER A 603 -28.42 7.22 -1.36
CA SER A 603 -29.63 6.40 -1.50
C SER A 603 -30.77 6.80 -0.56
N TYR A 604 -30.52 7.71 0.39
CA TYR A 604 -31.42 8.01 1.51
C TYR A 604 -31.52 9.51 1.81
N ILE A 605 -32.72 10.01 2.03
CA ILE A 605 -32.96 11.34 2.59
C ILE A 605 -32.96 11.20 4.10
N VAL A 606 -31.99 11.82 4.78
CA VAL A 606 -31.88 11.83 6.24
C VAL A 606 -32.46 13.13 6.79
N GLU A 607 -33.61 13.03 7.48
CA GLU A 607 -34.26 14.15 8.16
C GLU A 607 -33.91 14.14 9.65
N ASN A 608 -33.25 15.20 10.10
CA ASN A 608 -32.95 15.41 11.51
C ASN A 608 -34.18 16.00 12.23
N LEU A 609 -34.59 15.40 13.35
CA LEU A 609 -35.76 15.84 14.12
C LEU A 609 -35.54 17.13 14.93
N LYS A 610 -34.40 17.81 14.75
CA LYS A 610 -34.05 19.14 15.31
C LYS A 610 -34.21 19.24 16.83
N LYS A 611 -33.89 18.16 17.54
CA LYS A 611 -33.79 18.17 19.00
C LYS A 611 -32.43 18.73 19.41
N THR A 612 -32.39 19.51 20.49
CA THR A 612 -31.14 20.01 21.10
C THR A 612 -30.57 19.06 22.14
N MET A 613 -31.43 18.23 22.75
CA MET A 613 -31.10 17.24 23.76
C MET A 613 -31.92 15.97 23.51
N VAL A 614 -31.31 14.81 23.68
CA VAL A 614 -31.96 13.50 23.50
C VAL A 614 -31.62 12.56 24.65
N THR A 615 -32.55 11.67 24.96
CA THR A 615 -32.31 10.51 25.84
C THR A 615 -32.29 9.22 25.03
N ILE A 616 -31.61 8.19 25.53
CA ILE A 616 -31.55 6.87 24.90
C ILE A 616 -32.97 6.38 24.55
N GLY A 617 -33.16 5.96 23.30
CA GLY A 617 -34.43 5.43 22.81
C GLY A 617 -35.39 6.47 22.22
N GLU A 618 -35.14 7.76 22.39
CA GLU A 618 -35.94 8.80 21.74
C GLU A 618 -35.67 8.90 20.24
N ASP A 619 -36.67 9.24 19.44
CA ASP A 619 -36.50 9.46 18.01
C ASP A 619 -35.45 10.56 17.73
N LEU A 620 -34.46 10.22 16.88
CA LEU A 620 -33.30 11.05 16.54
C LEU A 620 -33.32 11.48 15.06
N LEU A 621 -33.40 10.51 14.15
CA LEU A 621 -33.39 10.73 12.70
C LEU A 621 -34.57 10.00 12.04
N ILE A 622 -35.10 10.55 10.96
CA ILE A 622 -35.99 9.83 10.03
C ILE A 622 -35.22 9.61 8.73
N VAL A 623 -35.09 8.35 8.31
CA VAL A 623 -34.42 7.95 7.08
C VAL A 623 -35.46 7.51 6.06
N LYS A 624 -35.55 8.22 4.94
CA LYS A 624 -36.43 7.91 3.81
C LYS A 624 -35.60 7.48 2.62
N LYS A 625 -36.08 6.52 1.82
CA LYS A 625 -35.40 6.16 0.58
C LYS A 625 -35.53 7.29 -0.43
N SER A 626 -34.43 7.69 -1.08
CA SER A 626 -34.46 8.73 -2.11
C SER A 626 -35.13 8.18 -3.37
N ASN A 627 -36.27 8.77 -3.77
CA ASN A 627 -36.99 8.42 -5.00
C ASN A 627 -36.38 9.08 -6.27
N GLN A 628 -35.06 9.24 -6.34
CA GLN A 628 -34.42 9.71 -7.57
C GLN A 628 -34.21 8.54 -8.56
N GLY A 629 -35.30 8.20 -9.25
CA GLY A 629 -35.25 7.57 -10.57
C GLY A 629 -35.22 8.64 -11.66
N ASN A 630 -34.37 8.44 -12.67
CA ASN A 630 -34.40 9.05 -14.00
C ASN A 630 -34.72 10.56 -14.10
N ASN A 631 -33.69 11.39 -14.10
CA ASN A 631 -33.73 12.67 -14.81
C ASN A 631 -32.35 13.01 -15.37
N HIS A 632 -31.98 12.31 -16.44
CA HIS A 632 -31.05 12.82 -17.45
C HIS A 632 -31.80 12.89 -18.77
N ASP A 633 -32.58 13.96 -18.92
CA ASP A 633 -32.97 14.57 -20.19
C ASP A 633 -33.13 16.08 -19.90
N LEU A 634 -32.07 16.83 -20.20
CA LEU A 634 -32.04 18.20 -20.77
C LEU A 634 -30.59 18.68 -20.90
#